data_AF-K9X9H2-F1
#
_entry.id   AF-K9X9H2-F1
#
_cell.length_a   1.000
_cell.length_b   1.000
_cell.length_c   1.000
_cell.angle_alpha   90.00
_cell.angle_beta   90.00
_cell.angle_gamma   90.00
#
_symmetry.space_group_name_H-M   'P 1'
#
loop_
_entity.id
_entity.type
_entity.pdbx_description
1 polymer ?
#
loop_
_entity_poly.entity_id
_entity_poly.type
_entity_poly.pdbx_seq_one_letter_code
_entity_poly.pdbx_strand_id
1 'polypeptide(L)'
;MAETKKTSKLSLKPGVKTTPVMDEQAAWVESRNGVEASIPKEEPSNSKMKRITFEVTETQHQAIKICATKKGMSIKELMISLIEQELED
;
A
#
# COMPACT_ATOMS: atom_id res chain seq x y z
N MET A 1 13.96 -10.01 49.99
CA MET A 1 13.60 -11.41 49.66
C MET A 1 12.25 -11.74 50.28
N ALA A 2 11.48 -12.59 49.58
CA ALA A 2 10.20 -13.24 49.95
C ALA A 2 8.97 -12.32 50.13
N GLU A 3 7.99 -12.28 49.21
CA GLU A 3 6.98 -13.29 48.80
C GLU A 3 5.68 -13.31 49.66
N THR A 4 4.64 -12.71 49.07
CA THR A 4 3.22 -13.14 48.99
C THR A 4 2.43 -13.61 50.23
N LYS A 5 1.22 -13.04 50.44
CA LYS A 5 -0.09 -13.75 50.37
C LYS A 5 -1.33 -12.85 50.59
N LYS A 6 -2.12 -12.72 49.52
CA LYS A 6 -3.61 -12.74 49.36
C LYS A 6 -4.53 -12.20 50.48
N THR A 7 -5.35 -11.21 50.14
CA THR A 7 -6.77 -11.13 50.56
C THR A 7 -7.66 -10.58 49.43
N SER A 8 -8.89 -11.08 49.37
CA SER A 8 -9.85 -10.94 48.28
C SER A 8 -10.86 -9.81 48.49
N LYS A 9 -11.38 -9.31 47.36
CA LYS A 9 -12.67 -8.62 47.11
C LYS A 9 -12.73 -7.08 47.29
N LEU A 10 -12.87 -6.36 46.17
CA LEU A 10 -14.19 -6.03 45.60
C LEU A 10 -14.05 -5.72 44.10
N SER A 11 -14.94 -6.30 43.29
CA SER A 11 -15.03 -6.13 41.84
C SER A 11 -15.77 -4.84 41.49
N LEU A 12 -15.17 -4.01 40.65
CA LEU A 12 -15.83 -3.05 39.76
C LEU A 12 -15.01 -2.93 38.46
N LYS A 13 -15.00 -3.97 37.62
CA LYS A 13 -14.43 -3.89 36.27
C LYS A 13 -15.44 -3.20 35.33
N PRO A 14 -15.10 -2.08 34.65
CA PRO A 14 -15.85 -1.63 33.50
C PRO A 14 -15.36 -2.42 32.28
N GLY A 15 -16.10 -3.44 31.90
CA GLY A 15 -15.85 -4.20 30.68
C GLY A 15 -16.56 -5.54 30.71
N VAL A 16 -17.73 -5.61 30.06
CA VAL A 16 -18.14 -6.61 29.06
C VAL A 16 -19.53 -6.16 28.58
N LYS A 17 -19.60 -5.60 27.38
CA LYS A 17 -20.86 -5.43 26.64
C LYS A 17 -20.65 -5.84 25.18
N THR A 18 -21.31 -6.95 24.85
CA THR A 18 -22.12 -7.23 23.65
C THR A 18 -21.48 -7.40 22.26
N THR A 19 -21.79 -8.60 21.73
CA THR A 19 -22.05 -9.02 20.34
C THR A 19 -20.87 -9.17 19.37
N PRO A 20 -20.58 -10.40 18.88
CA PRO A 20 -19.81 -10.58 17.65
C PRO A 20 -20.70 -10.17 16.47
N VAL A 21 -20.32 -9.09 15.79
CA VAL A 21 -20.87 -8.73 14.48
C VAL A 21 -20.32 -9.72 13.46
N MET A 22 -21.26 -10.20 12.65
CA MET A 22 -21.17 -11.22 11.60
C MET A 22 -19.86 -11.22 10.82
N ASP A 23 -19.33 -12.44 10.64
CA ASP A 23 -18.25 -12.82 9.74
C ASP A 23 -18.38 -12.16 8.36
N GLU A 24 -17.45 -11.27 8.02
CA GLU A 24 -17.27 -10.74 6.65
C GLU A 24 -16.50 -11.76 5.75
N GLN A 25 -16.54 -13.06 6.08
CA GLN A 25 -16.04 -14.16 5.23
C GLN A 25 -17.02 -14.57 4.12
N ALA A 26 -18.12 -13.84 3.90
CA ALA A 26 -19.09 -14.14 2.84
C ALA A 26 -18.95 -13.28 1.57
N ALA A 27 -17.92 -12.42 1.46
CA ALA A 27 -17.72 -11.59 0.25
C ALA A 27 -17.11 -12.35 -0.95
N TRP A 28 -16.91 -13.67 -0.85
CA TRP A 28 -16.18 -14.46 -1.84
C TRP A 28 -17.05 -15.29 -2.79
N VAL A 29 -18.38 -15.24 -2.67
CA VAL A 29 -19.25 -15.95 -3.63
C VAL A 29 -20.54 -15.17 -3.83
N GLU A 30 -20.52 -14.10 -4.62
CA GLU A 30 -21.72 -13.65 -5.33
C GLU A 30 -21.38 -12.63 -6.44
N SER A 31 -21.03 -13.14 -7.62
CA SER A 31 -21.23 -12.44 -8.88
C SER A 31 -21.30 -13.45 -10.02
N ARG A 32 -22.34 -14.29 -9.99
CA ARG A 32 -22.86 -14.93 -11.20
C ARG A 32 -24.19 -14.26 -11.53
N ASN A 33 -24.14 -13.50 -12.63
CA ASN A 33 -25.22 -13.22 -13.60
C ASN A 33 -25.48 -11.72 -13.81
N GLY A 34 -25.11 -11.24 -15.00
CA GLY A 34 -25.35 -9.87 -15.45
C GLY A 34 -24.75 -9.64 -16.83
N VAL A 35 -25.35 -10.27 -17.84
CA VAL A 35 -25.12 -9.97 -19.25
C VAL A 35 -25.66 -8.56 -19.57
N GLU A 36 -25.03 -7.89 -20.53
CA GLU A 36 -25.40 -6.61 -21.18
C GLU A 36 -24.84 -5.31 -20.59
N ALA A 37 -23.75 -4.82 -21.17
CA ALA A 37 -23.74 -3.60 -22.00
C ALA A 37 -22.32 -3.36 -22.53
N SER A 38 -22.12 -3.67 -23.81
CA SER A 38 -20.92 -3.27 -24.55
C SER A 38 -20.83 -1.76 -24.64
N ILE A 39 -20.05 -1.17 -23.74
CA ILE A 39 -19.44 0.14 -23.94
C ILE A 39 -18.00 -0.17 -24.35
N PRO A 40 -17.57 0.05 -25.61
CA PRO A 40 -16.16 0.15 -25.91
C PRO A 40 -15.68 1.45 -25.26
N LYS A 41 -15.41 1.38 -23.96
CA LYS A 41 -14.59 2.37 -23.28
C LYS A 41 -13.27 2.29 -24.04
N GLU A 42 -12.90 3.34 -24.75
CA GLU A 42 -11.54 3.49 -25.27
C GLU A 42 -10.62 3.15 -24.10
N GLU A 43 -10.07 1.94 -24.17
CA GLU A 43 -9.09 1.47 -23.23
C GLU A 43 -7.92 2.41 -23.46
N PRO A 44 -7.53 3.28 -22.49
CA PRO A 44 -6.24 3.93 -22.63
C PRO A 44 -5.29 2.76 -22.73
N SER A 45 -4.70 2.57 -23.92
CA SER A 45 -3.87 1.43 -24.29
C SER A 45 -3.30 0.83 -23.03
N ASN A 46 -3.81 -0.33 -22.60
CA ASN A 46 -3.28 -1.03 -21.43
C ASN A 46 -1.93 -1.63 -21.84
N SER A 47 -1.06 -0.81 -22.42
CA SER A 47 0.36 -1.01 -22.55
C SER A 47 0.88 -1.09 -21.13
N LYS A 48 0.81 -2.30 -20.59
CA LYS A 48 1.33 -2.69 -19.29
C LYS A 48 2.70 -2.04 -19.14
N MET A 49 2.81 -1.10 -18.21
CA MET A 49 4.04 -0.36 -17.98
C MET A 49 5.13 -1.37 -17.62
N LYS A 50 6.16 -1.49 -18.46
CA LYS A 50 7.23 -2.45 -18.22
C LYS A 50 8.08 -1.98 -17.05
N ARG A 51 8.34 -2.87 -16.10
CA ARG A 51 9.28 -2.59 -15.00
C ARG A 51 10.70 -2.77 -15.52
N ILE A 52 11.54 -1.76 -15.29
CA ILE A 52 12.97 -1.81 -15.55
C ILE A 52 13.67 -1.59 -14.22
N THR A 53 14.70 -2.39 -13.95
CA THR A 53 15.54 -2.27 -12.76
C THR A 53 16.92 -1.80 -13.22
N PHE A 54 17.44 -0.76 -12.58
CA PHE A 54 18.79 -0.26 -12.83
C PHE A 54 19.69 -0.63 -11.66
N GLU A 55 20.82 -1.24 -11.97
CA GLU A 55 21.89 -1.44 -11.00
C GLU A 55 22.79 -0.21 -11.00
N VAL A 56 22.94 0.41 -9.83
CA VAL A 56 23.75 1.61 -9.62
C VAL A 56 24.60 1.43 -8.38
N THR A 57 25.71 2.16 -8.31
CA THR A 57 26.54 2.19 -7.11
C THR A 57 25.78 2.84 -5.94
N GLU A 58 26.15 2.51 -4.70
CA GLU A 58 25.51 3.11 -3.51
C GLU A 58 25.62 4.64 -3.51
N THR A 59 26.78 5.18 -3.89
CA THR A 59 27.01 6.62 -3.98
C THR A 59 26.05 7.29 -4.96
N GLN A 60 25.82 6.68 -6.12
CA GLN A 60 24.85 7.18 -7.10
C GLN A 60 23.42 7.11 -6.54
N HIS A 61 23.05 5.99 -5.90
CA HIS A 61 21.74 5.85 -5.29
C HIS A 61 21.47 6.92 -4.22
N GLN A 62 22.47 7.22 -3.37
CA GLN A 62 22.37 8.29 -2.36
C GLN A 62 22.23 9.67 -3.02
N ALA A 63 23.01 9.96 -4.06
CA ALA A 63 22.92 11.23 -4.78
C ALA A 63 21.53 11.42 -5.42
N ILE A 64 21.00 10.39 -6.06
CA ILE A 64 19.65 10.39 -6.66
C ILE A 64 18.60 10.64 -5.57
N LYS A 65 18.71 9.97 -4.42
CA LYS A 65 17.79 10.14 -3.29
C LYS A 65 17.78 11.58 -2.78
N ILE A 66 18.95 12.20 -2.61
CA ILE A 66 19.06 13.60 -2.18
C ILE A 66 18.44 14.53 -3.23
N CYS A 67 18.70 14.29 -4.52
CA CYS A 67 18.16 15.09 -5.60
C CYS A 67 16.62 15.03 -5.65
N ALA A 68 16.05 13.83 -5.52
CA ALA A 68 14.61 13.59 -5.50
C ALA A 68 13.94 14.37 -4.34
N THR A 69 14.51 14.27 -3.13
CA THR A 69 14.01 15.01 -1.97
C THR A 69 14.08 16.53 -2.16
N LYS A 70 15.17 17.05 -2.73
CA LYS A 70 15.31 18.50 -3.00
C LYS A 70 14.26 19.02 -3.99
N LYS A 71 13.86 18.19 -4.96
CA LYS A 71 12.83 18.52 -5.95
C LYS A 71 11.41 18.23 -5.47
N GLY A 72 11.24 17.60 -4.31
CA GLY A 72 9.93 17.20 -3.79
C GLY A 72 9.27 16.09 -4.61
N MET A 73 10.06 15.26 -5.30
CA MET A 73 9.60 14.18 -6.17
C MET A 73 10.05 12.82 -5.65
N SER A 74 9.39 11.74 -6.07
CA SER A 74 9.90 10.38 -5.84
C SER A 74 11.11 10.09 -6.74
N ILE A 75 11.93 9.11 -6.34
CA ILE A 75 13.05 8.62 -7.17
C ILE A 75 12.54 8.16 -8.54
N LYS A 76 11.36 7.51 -8.59
CA LYS A 76 10.78 7.02 -9.84
C LYS A 76 10.48 8.17 -10.80
N GLU A 77 9.81 9.21 -10.32
CA GLU A 77 9.45 10.38 -11.13
C GLU A 77 10.70 11.11 -11.62
N LEU A 78 11.68 11.33 -10.73
CA LEU A 78 12.94 11.94 -11.10
C LEU A 78 13.64 11.15 -12.22
N MET A 79 13.72 9.83 -12.10
CA MET A 79 14.39 9.00 -13.11
C MET A 79 13.64 9.02 -14.45
N ILE A 80 12.30 9.04 -14.43
CA ILE A 80 11.51 9.18 -15.67
C ILE A 80 11.78 10.52 -16.32
N SER A 81 11.71 11.63 -15.58
CA SER A 81 11.97 12.97 -16.14
C SER A 81 13.37 13.12 -16.70
N LEU A 82 14.38 12.50 -16.07
CA LEU A 82 15.76 12.52 -16.61
C LEU A 82 15.87 11.72 -17.92
N ILE A 83 15.18 10.58 -18.02
CA ILE A 83 15.18 9.77 -19.25
C ILE A 83 14.41 10.49 -20.36
N GLU A 84 13.27 11.11 -20.05
CA GLU A 84 12.49 11.89 -21.02
C GLU A 84 13.31 13.07 -21.55
N GLN A 85 13.96 13.82 -20.66
CA GLN A 85 14.83 14.93 -21.05
C GLN A 85 15.98 14.48 -21.96
N GLU A 86 16.62 13.33 -21.68
CA GLU A 86 17.70 12.77 -22.52
C GLU A 86 17.21 12.26 -23.88
N LEU A 87 15.92 11.93 -24.02
CA LEU A 87 15.33 11.51 -25.30
C LEU A 87 14.91 12.68 -26.19
N GLU A 88 14.74 13.87 -25.61
CA GLU A 88 14.37 15.10 -26.34
C GLU A 88 15.60 15.85 -26.90
N ASP A 89 16.78 15.61 -26.33
CA ASP A 89 18.10 16.09 -26.82
C ASP A 89 18.66 15.16 -27.92
#